data_AF-A0A388TKW1-F1
#
_entry.id   AF-A0A388TKW1-F1
#
_cell.length_a   1.000
_cell.length_b   1.000
_cell.length_c   1.000
_cell.angle_alpha   90.00
_cell.angle_beta   90.00
_cell.angle_gamma   90.00
#
_symmetry.space_group_name_H-M   'P 1'
#
loop_
_entity.id
_entity.type
_entity.pdbx_description
1 polymer ?
#
loop_
_entity_poly.entity_id
_entity_poly.type
_entity_poly.pdbx_seq_one_letter_code
_entity_poly.pdbx_strand_id
1 'polypeptide(L)'
;MVNQRESGERKKFITFMVLPHNSMREVFRLNLPHWLAIALGAILGFVVLCVIIFFLYSSYIAGRLVHYYALQAENRTQSTQIKTFYNKTKELETGIRELEERDQELRELLGLKKVPVRKTKTDDTLLNDNDLPEAISRNLAALSEYVIEKQNELSILHASGTALVNEFNNFPSETPVPGS
;
A
#
# COMPACT_ATOMS: atom_id res chain seq x y z
N MET A 1 39.98 10.19 61.26
CA MET A 1 40.85 9.83 60.12
C MET A 1 39.94 9.58 58.92
N VAL A 2 39.79 10.56 58.05
CA VAL A 2 39.00 10.43 56.80
C VAL A 2 39.87 11.04 55.71
N ASN A 3 40.20 10.26 54.69
CA ASN A 3 40.87 10.76 53.50
C ASN A 3 40.20 10.10 52.29
N GLN A 4 39.10 10.71 51.83
CA GLN A 4 38.49 10.38 50.55
C GLN A 4 39.34 11.02 49.45
N ARG A 5 39.94 10.19 48.60
CA ARG A 5 40.54 10.63 47.34
C ARG A 5 39.41 10.76 46.32
N GLU A 6 39.00 11.98 46.03
CA GLU A 6 38.16 12.27 44.87
C GLU A 6 39.00 12.08 43.59
N SER A 7 38.74 11.00 42.87
CA SER A 7 39.22 10.80 41.51
C SER A 7 38.41 11.68 40.56
N GLY A 8 38.80 12.94 40.42
CA GLY A 8 38.23 13.83 39.41
C GLY A 8 38.58 13.35 38.00
N GLU A 9 37.59 12.85 37.26
CA GLU A 9 37.73 12.50 35.85
C GLU A 9 38.21 13.73 35.05
N ARG A 10 39.37 13.60 34.41
CA ARG A 10 39.92 14.68 33.56
C ARG A 10 39.07 14.82 32.31
N LYS A 11 38.20 15.82 32.27
CA LYS A 11 37.41 16.18 31.08
C LYS A 11 38.36 16.42 29.89
N LYS A 12 38.32 15.54 28.89
CA LYS A 12 39.06 15.69 27.63
C LYS A 12 38.40 16.79 26.80
N PHE A 13 39.15 17.84 26.48
CA PHE A 13 38.71 18.93 25.60
C PHE A 13 39.42 18.81 24.26
N ILE A 14 38.70 19.01 23.17
CA ILE A 14 39.28 19.12 21.82
C ILE A 14 39.31 20.62 21.50
N THR A 15 40.50 21.18 21.34
CA THR A 15 40.69 22.60 21.04
C THR A 15 40.92 22.74 19.54
N PHE A 16 39.98 23.39 18.84
CA PHE A 16 40.20 23.81 17.46
C PHE A 16 40.89 25.18 17.47
N MET A 17 42.11 25.21 16.96
CA MET A 17 42.89 26.45 16.80
C MET A 17 42.92 26.81 15.32
N VAL A 18 42.13 27.80 14.92
CA VAL A 18 42.16 28.33 13.57
C VAL A 18 43.18 29.48 13.55
N LEU A 19 44.32 29.28 12.88
CA LEU A 19 45.33 30.32 12.68
C LEU A 19 44.97 31.14 11.44
N PRO A 20 44.56 32.41 11.57
CA PRO A 20 44.41 33.28 10.41
C PRO A 20 45.78 33.68 9.86
N HIS A 21 45.90 33.76 8.52
CA HIS A 21 47.14 34.15 7.84
C HIS A 21 47.53 35.63 8.03
N ASN A 22 46.65 36.46 8.59
CA ASN A 22 46.90 37.88 8.88
C ASN A 22 47.16 38.10 10.39
N SER A 23 48.30 38.70 10.70
CA SER A 23 48.86 38.88 12.06
C SER A 23 48.07 39.82 12.98
N MET A 24 47.05 40.52 12.50
CA MET A 24 46.25 41.47 13.28
C MET A 24 44.92 40.92 13.83
N ARG A 25 44.58 39.65 13.59
CA ARG A 25 43.28 39.11 14.01
C ARG A 25 43.42 38.20 15.23
N GLU A 26 42.63 38.49 16.27
CA GLU A 26 42.59 37.68 17.49
C GLU A 26 42.31 36.21 17.17
N VAL A 27 43.09 35.33 17.81
CA VAL A 27 43.00 33.88 17.64
C VAL A 27 41.71 33.40 18.30
N PHE A 28 40.70 33.06 17.49
CA PHE A 28 39.45 32.51 17.99
C PHE A 28 39.68 31.09 18.51
N ARG A 29 39.62 30.91 19.84
CA ARG A 29 39.75 29.60 20.49
C ARG A 29 38.37 29.10 20.88
N LEU A 30 37.86 28.13 20.14
CA LEU A 30 36.61 27.44 20.45
C LEU A 30 36.95 26.12 21.16
N ASN A 31 36.78 26.12 22.49
CA ASN A 31 36.89 24.92 23.31
C ASN A 31 35.56 24.19 23.28
N LEU A 32 35.41 23.21 22.38
CA LEU A 32 34.23 22.37 22.38
C LEU A 32 34.38 21.24 23.42
N PRO A 33 33.41 21.08 24.35
CA PRO A 33 33.39 19.92 25.22
C PRO A 33 33.12 18.67 24.37
N HIS A 34 33.84 17.58 24.65
CA HIS A 34 33.78 16.34 23.88
C HIS A 34 32.35 15.78 23.71
N TRP A 35 31.48 16.02 24.70
CA TRP A 35 30.08 15.61 24.66
C TRP A 35 29.28 16.31 23.54
N LEU A 36 29.62 17.56 23.20
CA LEU A 36 28.96 18.28 22.11
C LEU A 36 29.32 17.69 20.75
N ALA A 37 30.57 17.26 20.57
CA ALA A 37 31.02 16.61 19.33
C ALA A 37 30.32 15.25 19.13
N ILE A 38 30.13 14.47 20.21
CA ILE A 38 29.39 13.21 20.17
C ILE A 38 27.92 13.46 19.85
N ALA A 39 27.29 14.45 20.50
CA ALA A 39 25.90 14.81 20.23
C ALA A 39 25.69 15.26 18.78
N LEU A 40 26.59 16.09 18.25
CA LEU A 40 26.53 16.55 16.86
C LEU A 40 26.67 15.39 15.87
N GLY A 41 27.59 14.45 16.15
CA GLY A 41 27.77 13.24 15.34
C GLY A 41 26.52 12.34 15.37
N ALA A 42 25.90 12.16 16.54
CA ALA A 42 24.67 11.39 16.69
C ALA A 42 23.51 12.02 15.92
N ILE A 43 23.35 13.35 16.00
CA ILE A 43 22.33 14.09 15.24
C ILE A 43 22.56 13.94 13.75
N LEU A 44 23.81 14.09 13.29
CA LEU A 44 24.14 13.94 11.87
C LEU A 44 23.84 12.51 11.37
N GLY A 45 24.20 11.49 12.15
CA GLY A 45 23.88 10.09 11.85
C GLY A 45 22.37 9.84 11.78
N PHE A 46 21.61 10.40 12.72
CA PHE A 46 20.15 10.31 12.72
C PHE A 46 19.52 10.96 11.49
N VAL A 47 20.00 12.14 11.09
CA VAL A 47 19.53 12.82 9.88
C VAL A 47 19.80 11.97 8.64
N VAL A 48 20.99 11.39 8.51
CA VAL A 48 21.32 10.48 7.40
C VAL A 48 20.40 9.26 7.38
N LEU A 49 20.14 8.66 8.54
CA LEU A 49 19.22 7.53 8.67
C LEU A 49 17.79 7.91 8.20
N CYS A 50 17.29 9.06 8.64
CA CYS A 50 15.97 9.56 8.22
C CYS A 50 15.90 9.77 6.70
N VAL A 51 16.94 10.33 6.10
CA VAL A 51 17.02 10.54 4.65
C VAL A 51 16.97 9.21 3.91
N ILE A 52 17.74 8.21 4.35
CA ILE A 52 17.72 6.86 3.75
C ILE A 52 16.32 6.24 3.83
N ILE A 53 15.69 6.27 5.02
CA ILE A 53 14.33 5.75 5.21
C ILE A 53 13.33 6.47 4.31
N PHE A 54 13.43 7.80 4.21
CA PHE A 54 12.58 8.61 3.34
C PHE A 54 12.69 8.20 1.87
N PHE A 55 13.91 8.00 1.35
CA PHE A 55 14.11 7.56 -0.03
C PHE A 55 13.56 6.15 -0.28
N LEU A 56 13.77 5.22 0.65
CA LEU A 56 13.21 3.86 0.55
C LEU A 56 11.68 3.88 0.54
N TYR A 57 11.07 4.66 1.43
CA TYR A 57 9.62 4.79 1.52
C TYR A 57 9.02 5.47 0.29
N SER A 58 9.64 6.53 -0.19
CA SER A 58 9.23 7.23 -1.42
C SER A 58 9.30 6.31 -2.64
N SER A 59 10.36 5.51 -2.75
CA SER A 59 10.51 4.53 -3.84
C SER A 59 9.44 3.44 -3.78
N TYR A 60 9.16 2.92 -2.58
CA TYR A 60 8.10 1.93 -2.36
C TYR A 60 6.71 2.45 -2.77
N ILE A 61 6.37 3.68 -2.38
CA ILE A 61 5.10 4.32 -2.77
C ILE A 61 5.00 4.53 -4.27
N ALA A 62 6.08 5.02 -4.90
CA ALA A 62 6.10 5.25 -6.34
C ALA A 62 5.81 3.96 -7.13
N GLY A 63 6.40 2.83 -6.70
CA GLY A 63 6.13 1.51 -7.29
C GLY A 63 4.65 1.09 -7.17
N ARG A 64 4.04 1.31 -6.00
CA ARG A 64 2.60 1.04 -5.81
C ARG A 64 1.71 1.94 -6.67
N LEU A 65 2.09 3.21 -6.86
CA LEU A 65 1.34 4.15 -7.69
C LEU A 65 1.28 3.67 -9.14
N VAL A 66 2.41 3.21 -9.69
CA VAL A 66 2.47 2.66 -11.05
C VAL A 66 1.53 1.46 -11.20
N HIS A 67 1.53 0.54 -10.23
CA HIS A 67 0.63 -0.61 -10.25
C HIS A 67 -0.84 -0.20 -10.17
N TYR A 68 -1.17 0.84 -9.39
CA TYR A 68 -2.54 1.35 -9.32
C TYR A 68 -3.01 1.94 -10.67
N TYR A 69 -2.14 2.71 -11.34
CA TYR A 69 -2.44 3.24 -12.67
C TYR A 69 -2.61 2.13 -13.71
N ALA A 70 -1.76 1.09 -13.67
CA ALA A 70 -1.91 -0.08 -14.53
C ALA A 70 -3.26 -0.78 -14.31
N LEU A 71 -3.62 -1.02 -13.05
CA LEU A 71 -4.89 -1.66 -12.69
C LEU A 71 -6.10 -0.81 -13.12
N GLN A 72 -6.01 0.51 -13.01
CA GLN A 72 -7.05 1.43 -13.46
C GLN A 72 -7.21 1.43 -14.99
N ALA A 73 -6.10 1.34 -15.74
CA ALA A 73 -6.13 1.23 -17.19
C ALA A 73 -6.77 -0.08 -17.67
N GLU A 74 -6.46 -1.19 -17.00
CA GLU A 74 -7.10 -2.49 -17.26
C GLU A 74 -8.60 -2.44 -16.97
N ASN A 75 -9.00 -1.84 -15.85
CA ASN A 75 -10.42 -1.69 -15.49
C ASN A 75 -11.22 -0.90 -16.54
N ARG A 76 -10.64 0.20 -17.05
CA ARG A 76 -11.25 0.98 -18.15
C ARG A 76 -11.40 0.15 -19.42
N THR A 77 -10.40 -0.66 -19.74
CA THR A 77 -10.42 -1.55 -20.91
C THR A 77 -11.51 -2.61 -20.76
N GLN A 78 -11.59 -3.26 -19.61
CA GLN A 78 -12.62 -4.27 -19.30
C GLN A 78 -14.03 -3.65 -19.36
N SER A 79 -14.24 -2.48 -18.78
CA SER A 79 -15.53 -1.76 -18.83
C SER A 79 -15.96 -1.48 -20.28
N THR A 80 -15.02 -1.08 -21.13
CA THR A 80 -15.27 -0.84 -22.56
C THR A 80 -15.65 -2.13 -23.30
N GLN A 81 -14.97 -3.24 -22.99
CA GLN A 81 -15.31 -4.56 -23.56
C GLN A 81 -16.71 -5.00 -23.13
N ILE A 82 -17.04 -4.89 -21.84
CA ILE A 82 -18.38 -5.23 -21.30
C ILE A 82 -19.45 -4.42 -22.02
N LYS A 83 -19.24 -3.11 -22.19
CA LYS A 83 -20.18 -2.24 -22.93
C LYS A 83 -20.35 -2.68 -24.38
N THR A 84 -19.27 -3.12 -25.03
CA THR A 84 -19.31 -3.62 -26.40
C THR A 84 -20.09 -4.93 -26.49
N PHE A 85 -19.85 -5.88 -25.57
CA PHE A 85 -20.60 -7.13 -25.51
C PHE A 85 -22.08 -6.88 -25.23
N TYR A 86 -22.41 -5.99 -24.29
CA TYR A 86 -23.77 -5.60 -23.99
C TYR A 86 -24.51 -5.07 -25.24
N ASN A 87 -23.87 -4.16 -25.99
CA ASN A 87 -24.47 -3.62 -27.21
C ASN A 87 -24.68 -4.71 -28.27
N LYS A 88 -23.71 -5.62 -28.45
CA LYS A 88 -23.84 -6.74 -29.38
C LYS A 88 -24.96 -7.70 -28.97
N THR A 89 -25.10 -7.98 -27.68
CA THR A 89 -26.18 -8.84 -27.16
C THR A 89 -27.54 -8.18 -27.39
N LYS A 90 -27.65 -6.87 -27.18
CA LYS A 90 -28.89 -6.12 -27.45
C LYS A 90 -29.26 -6.11 -28.94
N GLU A 91 -28.27 -5.96 -29.82
CA GLU A 91 -28.47 -6.07 -31.27
C GLU A 91 -28.93 -7.48 -31.65
N LEU A 92 -28.31 -8.52 -31.08
CA LEU A 92 -28.69 -9.91 -31.30
C LEU A 92 -30.11 -10.20 -30.82
N GLU A 93 -30.49 -9.71 -29.64
CA GLU A 93 -31.84 -9.84 -29.09
C GLU A 93 -32.88 -9.18 -30.00
N THR A 94 -32.56 -7.99 -30.54
CA THR A 94 -33.42 -7.29 -31.49
C THR A 94 -33.57 -8.10 -32.78
N GLY A 95 -32.48 -8.65 -33.31
CA GLY A 95 -32.50 -9.49 -34.51
C GLY A 95 -33.28 -10.79 -34.31
N ILE A 96 -33.17 -11.43 -33.14
CA ILE A 96 -33.98 -12.61 -32.79
C ILE A 96 -35.46 -12.25 -32.79
N ARG A 97 -35.83 -11.10 -32.22
CA ARG A 97 -37.23 -10.66 -32.18
C ARG A 97 -37.78 -10.38 -33.57
N GLU A 98 -37.02 -9.72 -34.43
CA GLU A 98 -37.44 -9.50 -35.83
C GLU A 98 -37.59 -10.83 -36.57
N LEU A 99 -36.69 -11.79 -36.35
CA LEU A 99 -36.78 -13.11 -36.97
C LEU A 99 -38.02 -13.89 -36.50
N GLU A 100 -38.36 -13.79 -35.21
CA GLU A 100 -39.57 -14.40 -34.64
C GLU A 100 -40.86 -13.74 -35.18
N GLU A 101 -40.86 -12.40 -35.31
CA GLU A 101 -41.96 -11.65 -35.95
C GLU A 101 -42.14 -12.09 -37.41
N ARG A 102 -41.06 -12.26 -38.17
CA ARG A 102 -41.12 -12.74 -39.57
C ARG A 102 -41.55 -14.20 -39.70
N ASP A 103 -41.13 -15.09 -38.79
CA ASP A 103 -41.62 -16.49 -38.76
C ASP A 103 -43.14 -16.51 -38.52
N GLN A 104 -43.64 -15.62 -37.67
CA GLN A 104 -45.06 -15.52 -37.39
C GLN A 104 -45.86 -15.01 -38.60
N GLU A 105 -45.37 -13.98 -39.30
CA GLU A 105 -45.96 -13.51 -40.56
C GLU A 105 -46.02 -14.62 -41.63
N LEU A 106 -44.93 -15.39 -41.78
CA LEU A 106 -44.89 -16.52 -42.72
C LEU A 106 -45.90 -17.62 -42.37
N ARG A 107 -46.06 -17.94 -41.09
CA ARG A 107 -47.07 -18.93 -40.64
C ARG A 107 -48.48 -18.46 -40.92
N GLU A 108 -48.77 -17.17 -40.77
CA GLU A 108 -50.06 -16.59 -41.10
C GLU A 108 -50.38 -16.70 -42.60
N LEU A 109 -49.41 -16.39 -43.46
CA LEU A 109 -49.54 -16.55 -44.92
C LEU A 109 -49.79 -18.00 -45.34
N LEU A 110 -49.22 -18.97 -44.60
CA LEU A 110 -49.38 -20.40 -44.86
C LEU A 110 -50.62 -21.03 -44.20
N GLY A 111 -51.44 -20.23 -43.49
CA GLY A 111 -52.62 -20.74 -42.77
C GLY A 111 -52.28 -21.64 -41.57
N LEU A 112 -51.05 -21.58 -41.08
CA LEU A 112 -50.57 -22.36 -39.94
C LEU A 112 -50.90 -21.65 -38.62
N LYS A 113 -51.20 -22.43 -37.57
CA LYS A 113 -51.53 -21.90 -36.25
C LYS A 113 -50.34 -21.10 -35.69
N LYS A 114 -50.59 -19.86 -35.25
CA LYS A 114 -49.59 -19.02 -34.59
C LYS A 114 -49.06 -19.74 -33.35
N VAL A 115 -47.73 -19.87 -33.26
CA VAL A 115 -47.06 -20.29 -32.04
C VAL A 115 -46.99 -19.07 -31.13
N PRO A 116 -47.29 -19.18 -29.82
CA PRO A 116 -47.11 -18.06 -28.91
C PRO A 116 -45.63 -17.69 -28.93
N VAL A 117 -45.34 -16.50 -29.46
CA VAL A 117 -44.03 -15.86 -29.37
C VAL A 117 -43.61 -15.96 -27.92
N ARG A 118 -42.50 -16.67 -27.68
CA ARG A 118 -41.99 -16.79 -26.34
C ARG A 118 -41.41 -15.43 -26.08
N LYS A 119 -42.21 -14.54 -25.46
CA LYS A 119 -41.68 -13.35 -24.80
C LYS A 119 -40.64 -13.89 -23.84
N THR A 120 -39.38 -13.96 -24.27
CA THR A 120 -38.28 -13.78 -23.35
C THR A 120 -38.71 -12.54 -22.62
N LYS A 121 -39.07 -12.76 -21.37
CA LYS A 121 -39.15 -11.69 -20.41
C LYS A 121 -37.74 -11.13 -20.49
N THR A 122 -37.52 -10.18 -21.40
CA THR A 122 -36.48 -9.18 -21.27
C THR A 122 -36.86 -8.63 -19.92
N ASP A 123 -36.20 -9.20 -18.93
CA ASP A 123 -36.34 -8.84 -17.56
C ASP A 123 -35.70 -7.46 -17.58
N ASP A 124 -36.48 -6.45 -17.96
CA ASP A 124 -36.29 -5.08 -17.50
C ASP A 124 -36.36 -5.07 -15.96
N THR A 125 -36.79 -6.18 -15.33
CA THR A 125 -36.58 -6.52 -13.93
C THR A 125 -35.15 -7.02 -13.58
N LEU A 126 -34.30 -7.45 -14.52
CA LEU A 126 -32.85 -7.66 -14.27
C LEU A 126 -32.04 -6.35 -14.46
N LEU A 127 -32.69 -5.29 -14.94
CA LEU A 127 -32.31 -3.90 -14.76
C LEU A 127 -33.33 -3.18 -13.87
N ASN A 128 -33.88 -3.86 -12.85
CA ASN A 128 -34.31 -3.12 -11.68
C ASN A 128 -33.04 -2.47 -11.13
N ASP A 129 -32.92 -1.15 -11.30
CA ASP A 129 -31.83 -0.30 -10.79
C ASP A 129 -31.58 -0.48 -9.27
N ASN A 130 -32.41 -1.31 -8.61
CA ASN A 130 -32.33 -1.71 -7.20
C ASN A 130 -31.69 -3.10 -6.95
N ASP A 131 -31.61 -4.01 -7.92
CA ASP A 131 -31.05 -5.38 -7.72
C ASP A 131 -29.56 -5.48 -8.07
N LEU A 132 -29.12 -4.71 -9.06
CA LEU A 132 -27.69 -4.57 -9.37
C LEU A 132 -26.88 -3.95 -8.21
N PRO A 133 -27.34 -2.89 -7.52
CA PRO A 133 -26.68 -2.42 -6.31
C PRO A 133 -26.79 -3.43 -5.16
N GLU A 134 -27.80 -4.31 -5.11
CA GLU A 134 -27.87 -5.35 -4.07
C GLU A 134 -26.84 -6.47 -4.33
N ALA A 135 -26.69 -6.93 -5.57
CA ALA A 135 -25.66 -7.90 -5.94
C ALA A 135 -24.24 -7.32 -5.80
N ILE A 136 -24.04 -6.05 -6.17
CA ILE A 136 -22.79 -5.34 -5.99
C ILE A 136 -22.51 -5.09 -4.50
N SER A 137 -23.51 -4.73 -3.70
CA SER A 137 -23.35 -4.53 -2.26
C SER A 137 -23.12 -5.85 -1.51
N ARG A 138 -23.73 -6.97 -1.92
CA ARG A 138 -23.39 -8.30 -1.38
C ARG A 138 -21.97 -8.71 -1.72
N ASN A 139 -21.54 -8.51 -2.96
CA ASN A 139 -20.16 -8.79 -3.35
C ASN A 139 -19.17 -7.86 -2.65
N LEU A 140 -19.50 -6.58 -2.48
CA LEU A 140 -18.71 -5.63 -1.68
C LEU A 140 -18.68 -6.00 -0.21
N ALA A 141 -19.79 -6.48 0.36
CA ALA A 141 -19.86 -6.96 1.73
C ALA A 141 -18.98 -8.21 1.91
N ALA A 142 -19.11 -9.21 1.04
CA ALA A 142 -18.27 -10.40 1.04
C ALA A 142 -16.78 -10.06 0.84
N LEU A 143 -16.47 -9.10 -0.04
CA LEU A 143 -15.10 -8.63 -0.25
C LEU A 143 -14.57 -7.86 0.96
N SER A 144 -15.42 -7.06 1.63
CA SER A 144 -15.04 -6.34 2.84
C SER A 144 -14.79 -7.30 4.00
N GLU A 145 -15.58 -8.37 4.13
CA GLU A 145 -15.40 -9.42 5.11
C GLU A 145 -14.09 -10.18 4.85
N TYR A 146 -13.81 -10.52 3.58
CA TYR A 146 -12.54 -11.12 3.17
C TYR A 146 -11.33 -10.21 3.46
N VAL A 147 -11.46 -8.89 3.23
CA VAL A 147 -10.41 -7.92 3.53
C VAL A 147 -10.16 -7.83 5.04
N ILE A 148 -11.23 -7.80 5.86
CA ILE A 148 -11.13 -7.78 7.32
C ILE A 148 -10.45 -9.06 7.83
N GLU A 149 -10.83 -10.22 7.28
CA GLU A 149 -10.21 -11.51 7.61
C GLU A 149 -8.70 -11.48 7.29
N LYS A 150 -8.32 -11.04 6.08
CA LYS A 150 -6.91 -10.92 5.70
C LYS A 150 -6.15 -9.89 6.54
N GLN A 151 -6.81 -8.81 6.95
CA GLN A 151 -6.21 -7.80 7.82
C GLN A 151 -5.94 -8.35 9.22
N ASN A 152 -6.84 -9.23 9.70
CA ASN A 152 -6.67 -9.91 10.99
C ASN A 152 -5.58 -11.00 10.91
N GLU A 153 -5.51 -11.77 9.82
CA GLU A 153 -4.38 -12.69 9.59
C GLU A 153 -3.04 -11.94 9.58
N LEU A 154 -2.97 -10.79 8.91
CA LEU A 154 -1.77 -9.94 8.87
C LEU A 154 -1.41 -9.39 10.25
N SER A 155 -2.39 -8.99 11.07
CA SER A 155 -2.14 -8.49 12.42
C SER A 155 -1.60 -9.59 13.33
N ILE A 156 -2.12 -10.82 13.21
CA ILE A 156 -1.63 -12.01 13.92
C ILE A 156 -0.21 -12.36 13.47
N LEU A 157 0.06 -12.32 12.17
CA LEU A 157 1.40 -12.57 11.62
C LEU A 157 2.40 -11.52 12.11
N HIS A 158 2.01 -10.26 12.11
CA HIS A 158 2.83 -9.16 12.62
C HIS A 158 3.09 -9.31 14.12
N ALA A 159 2.06 -9.63 14.92
CA ALA A 159 2.20 -9.88 16.35
C ALA A 159 3.15 -11.06 16.61
N SER A 160 3.00 -12.16 15.87
CA SER A 160 3.90 -13.32 15.92
C SER A 160 5.34 -12.95 15.55
N GLY A 161 5.52 -12.14 14.50
CA GLY A 161 6.83 -11.63 14.10
C GLY A 161 7.49 -10.78 15.17
N THR A 162 6.73 -9.88 15.80
CA THR A 162 7.24 -9.06 16.92
C THR A 162 7.54 -9.89 18.17
N ALA A 163 6.76 -10.94 18.43
CA ALA A 163 7.00 -11.86 19.53
C ALA A 163 8.30 -12.65 19.32
N LEU A 164 8.53 -13.18 18.11
CA LEU A 164 9.78 -13.86 17.75
C LEU A 164 11.00 -12.95 17.85
N VAL A 165 10.89 -11.69 17.41
CA VAL A 165 11.98 -10.72 17.56
C VAL A 165 12.28 -10.42 19.02
N ASN A 166 11.24 -10.27 19.86
CA ASN A 166 11.40 -10.06 21.29
C ASN A 166 11.99 -11.30 21.98
N GLU A 167 11.60 -12.50 21.57
CA GLU A 167 12.18 -13.76 22.05
C GLU A 167 13.65 -13.86 21.64
N PHE A 168 13.98 -13.56 20.39
CA PHE A 168 15.35 -13.53 19.88
C PHE A 168 16.24 -12.54 20.65
N ASN A 169 15.73 -11.35 20.94
CA ASN A 169 16.45 -10.34 21.72
C ASN A 169 16.62 -10.71 23.19
N ASN A 170 15.79 -11.61 23.73
CA ASN A 170 15.86 -12.09 25.11
C ASN A 170 16.68 -13.40 25.25
N PHE A 171 17.14 -14.01 24.16
CA PHE A 171 18.15 -15.07 24.28
C PHE A 171 19.46 -14.44 24.74
N PRO A 172 19.98 -14.80 25.93
CA PRO A 172 21.30 -14.36 26.34
C PRO A 172 22.32 -14.91 25.34
N SER A 173 23.18 -14.05 24.81
CA SER A 173 24.25 -14.49 23.93
C SER A 173 25.22 -15.40 24.71
N GLU A 174 25.15 -16.71 24.48
CA GLU A 174 26.11 -17.69 24.99
C GLU A 174 27.46 -17.63 24.24
N THR A 175 27.85 -16.48 23.73
CA THR A 175 29.21 -16.28 23.22
C THR A 175 30.09 -15.83 24.37
N PRO A 176 31.02 -16.69 24.87
CA PRO A 176 31.95 -16.27 25.89
C PRO A 176 32.84 -15.19 25.27
N VAL A 177 32.73 -13.97 25.79
CA VAL A 177 33.71 -12.93 25.51
C VAL A 177 35.00 -13.36 26.22
N PRO A 178 36.11 -13.64 25.50
CA PRO A 178 37.38 -13.91 26.15
C PRO A 178 37.80 -12.62 26.84
N GLY A 179 37.81 -12.64 28.17
CA GLY A 179 38.28 -11.54 28.98
C GLY A 179 39.74 -11.22 28.67
N SER A 180 40.01 -9.94 28.42
CA SER A 180 41.34 -9.34 28.50
C SER A 180 41.63 -8.87 29.92
#